data_AF-A0A920W2X4-F1
#
_entry.id   AF-A0A920W2X4-F1
#
_cell.length_a   1.000
_cell.length_b   1.000
_cell.length_c   1.000
_cell.angle_alpha   90.00
_cell.angle_beta   90.00
_cell.angle_gamma   90.00
#
_symmetry.space_group_name_H-M   'P 1'
#
loop_
_entity.id
_entity.type
_entity.pdbx_description
1 polymer ?
#
loop_
_entity_poly.entity_id
_entity_poly.type
_entity_poly.pdbx_seq_one_letter_code
_entity_poly.pdbx_strand_id
1 'polypeptide(L)'
;MKRLKNLEKEHKPKVIIVGASAYPRVIDPVKFREIADEVDAKIMTDIAHPAGLVAAGLYPSPIPHSEFVTTTTHKTLRGPRGGMKICKEEYAKEVNKKIFPGIQGGPLMHVIAAKAVAFKEALSNEFVSYQKQVIAKQNI
;
A
#
# COMPACT_ATOMS: atom_id res chain seq x y z
N MET A 1 4.25 16.81 -10.91
CA MET A 1 2.91 16.54 -11.47
C MET A 1 2.80 16.87 -12.96
N LYS A 2 3.09 18.09 -13.44
CA LYS A 2 2.96 18.43 -14.88
C LYS A 2 3.71 17.48 -15.83
N ARG A 3 5.00 17.20 -15.55
CA ARG A 3 5.79 16.25 -16.35
C ARG A 3 5.21 14.84 -16.37
N LEU A 4 4.71 14.36 -15.22
CA LEU A 4 4.05 13.05 -15.12
C LEU A 4 2.80 13.02 -16.02
N LYS A 5 1.89 13.99 -15.88
CA LYS A 5 0.68 14.07 -16.73
C LYS A 5 1.00 14.01 -18.23
N ASN A 6 2.06 14.67 -18.68
CA ASN A 6 2.46 14.64 -20.09
C ASN A 6 2.91 13.25 -20.53
N LEU A 7 3.77 12.60 -19.74
CA LEU A 7 4.26 11.24 -20.04
C LEU A 7 3.12 10.21 -20.04
N GLU A 8 2.17 10.34 -19.11
CA GLU A 8 1.01 9.44 -19.02
C GLU A 8 0.12 9.56 -20.27
N LYS A 9 -0.11 10.79 -20.77
CA LYS A 9 -0.86 11.01 -22.02
C LYS A 9 -0.15 10.49 -23.26
N GLU A 10 1.18 10.57 -23.28
CA GLU A 10 2.01 10.08 -24.37
C GLU A 10 2.04 8.55 -24.42
N HIS A 11 2.25 7.91 -23.27
CA HIS A 11 2.49 6.46 -23.21
C HIS A 11 1.24 5.62 -22.90
N LYS A 12 0.18 6.22 -22.34
CA LYS A 12 -1.11 5.57 -22.00
C LYS A 12 -0.93 4.23 -21.28
N PRO A 13 -0.27 4.20 -20.12
CA PRO A 13 -0.01 2.94 -19.45
C PRO A 13 -1.29 2.32 -18.92
N LYS A 14 -1.31 0.99 -18.83
CA LYS A 14 -2.45 0.26 -18.25
C LYS A 14 -2.52 0.39 -16.73
N VAL A 15 -1.38 0.63 -16.08
CA VAL A 15 -1.25 0.73 -14.62
C VAL A 15 -0.24 1.81 -14.26
N ILE A 16 -0.61 2.70 -13.33
CA ILE A 16 0.27 3.65 -12.68
C ILE A 16 0.61 3.12 -11.29
N ILE A 17 1.91 3.03 -10.97
CA ILE A 17 2.38 2.60 -9.65
C ILE A 17 2.73 3.82 -8.80
N VAL A 18 2.16 3.87 -7.59
CA VAL A 18 2.36 4.97 -6.65
C VAL A 18 2.95 4.44 -5.36
N GLY A 19 4.19 4.80 -5.09
CA GLY A 19 4.91 4.33 -3.91
C GLY A 19 6.39 4.65 -4.03
N ALA A 20 7.10 4.62 -2.91
CA ALA A 20 8.52 4.90 -2.91
C ALA A 20 9.22 4.21 -1.73
N SER A 21 10.50 3.90 -1.92
CA SER A 21 11.37 3.39 -0.86
C SER A 21 12.12 4.51 -0.12
N ALA A 22 12.55 5.55 -0.85
CA ALA A 22 13.38 6.63 -0.33
C ALA A 22 12.83 7.99 -0.79
N TYR A 23 11.61 8.32 -0.34
CA TYR A 23 10.98 9.60 -0.61
C TYR A 23 10.49 10.22 0.70
N PRO A 24 11.00 11.39 1.12
CA PRO A 24 10.77 11.93 2.46
C PRO A 24 9.44 12.69 2.59
N ARG A 25 8.70 12.88 1.48
CA ARG A 25 7.46 13.65 1.48
C ARG A 25 6.24 12.74 1.42
N VAL A 26 5.10 13.29 1.83
CA VAL A 26 3.80 12.63 1.68
C VAL A 26 3.47 12.49 0.19
N ILE A 27 3.07 11.28 -0.21
CA ILE A 27 2.55 10.96 -1.53
C ILE A 27 1.04 10.87 -1.38
N ASP A 28 0.33 11.81 -1.98
CA ASP A 28 -1.13 11.89 -1.93
C ASP A 28 -1.74 11.03 -3.06
N PRO A 29 -2.38 9.90 -2.74
CA PRO A 29 -2.93 8.99 -3.74
C PRO A 29 -4.07 9.61 -4.57
N VAL A 30 -4.79 10.61 -4.03
CA VAL A 30 -5.90 11.29 -4.74
C VAL A 30 -5.39 11.98 -6.00
N LYS A 31 -4.24 12.64 -5.91
CA LYS A 31 -3.64 13.36 -7.06
C LYS A 31 -3.21 12.43 -8.18
N PHE A 32 -2.90 11.17 -7.87
CA PHE A 32 -2.55 10.18 -8.89
C PHE A 32 -3.81 9.53 -9.47
N ARG A 33 -4.89 9.42 -8.70
CA ARG A 33 -6.19 8.96 -9.21
C ARG A 33 -6.68 9.85 -10.35
N GLU A 34 -6.65 11.16 -10.17
CA GLU A 34 -7.02 12.13 -11.21
C GLU A 34 -6.24 11.92 -12.52
N ILE A 35 -4.94 11.63 -12.41
CA ILE A 35 -4.08 11.38 -13.59
C ILE A 35 -4.45 10.06 -14.25
N ALA A 36 -4.66 9.01 -13.45
CA ALA A 36 -5.02 7.70 -13.94
C ALA A 36 -6.36 7.72 -14.68
N ASP A 37 -7.33 8.51 -14.20
CA ASP A 37 -8.64 8.70 -14.86
C ASP A 37 -8.50 9.44 -16.20
N GLU A 38 -7.59 10.41 -16.33
CA GLU A 38 -7.33 11.12 -17.59
C GLU A 38 -6.83 10.20 -18.72
N VAL A 39 -6.23 9.05 -18.40
CA VAL A 39 -5.60 8.14 -19.36
C VAL A 39 -6.15 6.72 -19.34
N ASP A 40 -7.27 6.49 -18.62
CA ASP A 40 -7.91 5.18 -18.43
C ASP A 40 -6.95 4.10 -17.87
N ALA A 41 -6.12 4.51 -16.91
CA ALA A 41 -5.19 3.61 -16.22
C ALA A 41 -5.76 3.15 -14.86
N LYS A 42 -5.38 1.93 -14.47
CA LYS A 42 -5.54 1.47 -13.08
C LYS A 42 -4.43 2.04 -12.22
N ILE A 43 -4.65 2.16 -10.92
CA ILE A 43 -3.62 2.58 -9.96
C ILE A 43 -3.31 1.45 -8.97
N MET A 44 -2.02 1.21 -8.76
CA MET A 44 -1.50 0.34 -7.72
C MET A 44 -0.67 1.17 -6.74
N THR A 45 -1.14 1.31 -5.51
CA THR A 45 -0.36 1.98 -4.47
C THR A 45 0.44 0.98 -3.65
N ASP A 46 1.77 1.13 -3.62
CA ASP A 46 2.62 0.39 -2.70
C ASP A 46 2.88 1.22 -1.43
N ILE A 47 2.27 0.80 -0.33
CA ILE A 47 2.41 1.45 0.98
C ILE A 47 3.42 0.74 1.88
N ALA A 48 4.35 -0.07 1.35
CA ALA A 48 5.27 -0.87 2.17
C ALA A 48 6.01 -0.06 3.24
N HIS A 49 6.52 1.13 2.90
CA HIS A 49 7.19 2.01 3.87
C HIS A 49 6.22 2.70 4.84
N PRO A 50 5.13 3.36 4.40
CA PRO A 50 4.20 4.04 5.31
C PRO A 50 3.07 3.16 5.89
N ALA A 51 3.09 1.84 5.71
CA ALA A 51 2.00 0.93 6.09
C ALA A 51 1.48 1.12 7.52
N GLY A 52 2.38 1.26 8.50
CA GLY A 52 2.02 1.51 9.89
C GLY A 52 1.43 2.90 10.12
N LEU A 53 1.93 3.91 9.40
CA LEU A 53 1.39 5.27 9.46
C LEU A 53 -0.02 5.34 8.85
N VAL A 54 -0.25 4.63 7.74
CA VAL A 54 -1.58 4.49 7.13
C VAL A 54 -2.54 3.79 8.09
N ALA A 55 -2.11 2.67 8.70
CA ALA A 55 -2.93 1.94 9.67
C ALA A 55 -3.29 2.78 10.91
N ALA A 56 -2.39 3.66 11.35
CA ALA A 56 -2.62 4.59 12.46
C ALA A 56 -3.39 5.88 12.08
N GLY A 57 -3.77 6.05 10.81
CA GLY A 57 -4.46 7.26 10.33
C GLY A 57 -3.58 8.52 10.28
N LEU A 58 -2.25 8.36 10.24
CA LEU A 58 -1.27 9.46 10.23
C LEU A 58 -0.64 9.70 8.85
N TYR A 59 -1.06 8.95 7.83
CA TYR A 59 -0.64 9.11 6.44
C TYR A 59 -1.86 8.91 5.53
N PRO A 60 -1.97 9.62 4.38
CA PRO A 60 -3.10 9.47 3.48
C PRO A 60 -3.38 8.01 3.10
N SER A 61 -4.64 7.60 3.24
CA SER A 61 -5.09 6.26 2.82
C SER A 61 -5.24 6.21 1.30
N PRO A 62 -4.67 5.21 0.60
CA PRO A 62 -4.96 4.96 -0.80
C PRO A 62 -6.31 4.28 -1.03
N ILE A 63 -7.00 3.85 0.03
CA ILE A 63 -8.34 3.27 -0.04
C ILE A 63 -9.34 4.41 0.22
N PRO A 64 -10.34 4.64 -0.68
CA PRO A 64 -10.75 3.80 -1.81
C PRO A 64 -10.16 4.17 -3.19
N HIS A 65 -9.21 5.11 -3.24
CA HIS A 65 -8.69 5.69 -4.48
C HIS A 65 -7.95 4.70 -5.39
N SER A 66 -7.49 3.56 -4.87
CA SER A 66 -6.70 2.60 -5.63
C SER A 66 -7.40 1.29 -5.95
N GLU A 67 -7.24 0.80 -7.20
CA GLU A 67 -7.71 -0.54 -7.59
C GLU A 67 -6.95 -1.62 -6.81
N PHE A 68 -5.65 -1.38 -6.59
CA PHE A 68 -4.76 -2.29 -5.88
C PHE A 68 -3.93 -1.52 -4.86
N VAL A 69 -3.76 -2.10 -3.67
CA VAL A 69 -2.84 -1.64 -2.64
C VAL A 69 -1.96 -2.80 -2.22
N THR A 70 -0.65 -2.64 -2.36
CA THR A 70 0.35 -3.62 -1.95
C THR A 70 1.11 -3.12 -0.73
N THR A 71 1.53 -4.04 0.13
CA THR A 71 2.36 -3.68 1.26
C THR A 71 3.19 -4.85 1.76
N THR A 72 4.34 -4.52 2.37
CA THR A 72 5.08 -5.45 3.23
C THR A 72 4.59 -5.34 4.67
N THR A 73 4.54 -6.46 5.39
CA THR A 73 4.04 -6.46 6.78
C THR A 73 5.07 -6.12 7.84
N HIS A 74 6.36 -6.03 7.52
CA HIS A 74 7.46 -5.98 8.50
C HIS A 74 8.14 -4.62 8.69
N LYS A 75 7.76 -3.59 7.92
CA LYS A 75 8.37 -2.25 8.05
C LYS A 75 7.69 -1.47 9.17
N THR A 76 7.13 -0.30 8.88
CA THR A 76 6.40 0.51 9.88
C THR A 76 5.19 -0.20 10.45
N LEU A 77 4.62 -1.21 9.76
CA LEU A 77 3.55 -2.06 10.29
C LEU A 77 4.01 -3.05 11.38
N ARG A 78 5.32 -3.25 11.55
CA ARG A 78 5.95 -3.99 12.66
C ARG A 78 5.51 -5.47 12.81
N GLY A 79 5.02 -6.08 11.74
CA GLY A 79 4.66 -7.51 11.71
C GLY A 79 5.77 -8.41 11.20
N PRO A 80 5.46 -9.69 10.89
CA PRO A 80 6.44 -10.64 10.37
C PRO A 80 6.83 -10.34 8.92
N ARG A 81 7.92 -10.94 8.43
CA ARG A 81 8.30 -10.89 7.02
C ARG A 81 7.21 -11.52 6.15
N GLY A 82 6.71 -10.76 5.18
CA GLY A 82 5.63 -11.15 4.29
C GLY A 82 5.03 -9.94 3.58
N GLY A 83 4.01 -10.19 2.75
CA GLY A 83 3.24 -9.16 2.06
C GLY A 83 1.73 -9.33 2.24
N MET A 84 1.01 -8.28 1.86
CA MET A 84 -0.44 -8.24 1.79
C MET A 84 -0.85 -7.49 0.51
N LYS A 85 -1.93 -7.98 -0.13
CA LYS A 85 -2.55 -7.34 -1.29
C LYS A 85 -4.00 -7.04 -0.93
N ILE A 86 -4.40 -5.79 -1.09
CA ILE A 86 -5.77 -5.32 -0.95
C ILE A 86 -6.21 -4.86 -2.33
N CYS A 87 -7.43 -5.14 -2.74
CA CYS A 87 -7.96 -4.69 -4.02
C CYS A 87 -9.46 -4.42 -3.92
N LYS A 88 -10.00 -3.72 -4.93
CA LYS A 88 -11.46 -3.65 -5.12
C LYS A 88 -12.02 -5.06 -5.34
N GLU A 89 -13.26 -5.27 -4.92
CA GLU A 89 -13.91 -6.59 -4.90
C GLU A 89 -13.97 -7.24 -6.29
N GLU A 90 -14.22 -6.45 -7.34
CA GLU A 90 -14.23 -6.91 -8.74
C GLU A 90 -12.94 -7.64 -9.16
N TYR A 91 -11.80 -7.33 -8.54
CA TYR A 91 -10.51 -7.95 -8.84
C TYR A 91 -10.17 -9.14 -7.93
N ALA A 92 -10.94 -9.40 -6.87
CA ALA A 92 -10.57 -10.36 -5.83
C ALA A 92 -10.36 -11.77 -6.39
N LYS A 93 -11.25 -12.24 -7.28
CA LYS A 93 -11.15 -13.56 -7.91
C LYS A 93 -9.89 -13.70 -8.77
N GLU A 94 -9.58 -12.66 -9.56
CA GLU A 94 -8.40 -12.68 -10.44
C GLU A 94 -7.09 -12.62 -9.62
N VAL A 95 -7.04 -11.75 -8.60
CA VAL A 95 -5.88 -11.63 -7.71
C VAL A 95 -5.61 -12.95 -6.99
N ASN A 96 -6.64 -13.57 -6.41
CA ASN A 96 -6.49 -14.85 -5.70
C ASN A 96 -6.01 -15.96 -6.64
N LYS A 97 -6.61 -16.10 -7.82
CA LYS A 97 -6.20 -17.11 -8.82
C LYS A 97 -4.75 -16.93 -9.27
N LYS A 98 -4.27 -15.68 -9.41
CA LYS A 98 -2.88 -15.39 -9.74
C LYS A 98 -1.91 -15.77 -8.63
N ILE A 99 -2.31 -15.68 -7.35
CA ILE A 99 -1.49 -16.16 -6.23
C ILE A 99 -1.44 -17.67 -6.20
N PHE A 100 -2.60 -18.31 -6.07
CA PHE A 100 -2.75 -19.77 -6.06
C PHE A 100 -3.90 -20.15 -7.00
N PRO A 101 -3.69 -21.06 -7.97
CA PRO A 101 -2.50 -21.89 -8.18
C PRO A 101 -1.39 -21.23 -9.02
N GLY A 102 -1.44 -19.90 -9.26
CA GLY A 102 -0.57 -19.23 -10.22
C GLY A 102 0.92 -19.20 -9.88
N ILE A 103 1.32 -18.46 -8.84
CA ILE A 103 2.75 -18.18 -8.54
C ILE A 103 3.25 -18.75 -7.21
N GLN A 104 2.35 -19.23 -6.35
CA GLN A 104 2.67 -19.83 -5.05
C GLN A 104 1.98 -21.18 -4.89
N GLY A 105 2.57 -22.04 -4.07
CA GLY A 105 2.00 -23.32 -3.62
C GLY A 105 1.34 -23.20 -2.24
N GLY A 106 1.74 -24.07 -1.31
CA GLY A 106 1.19 -24.08 0.05
C GLY A 106 1.47 -22.79 0.84
N PRO A 107 0.48 -22.24 1.57
CA PRO A 107 0.65 -21.02 2.35
C PRO A 107 1.53 -21.24 3.59
N LEU A 108 2.30 -20.21 3.96
CA LEU A 108 3.08 -20.20 5.21
C LEU A 108 2.18 -19.84 6.40
N MET A 109 1.45 -20.83 6.94
CA MET A 109 0.44 -20.61 7.99
C MET A 109 0.99 -19.97 9.28
N HIS A 110 2.25 -20.29 9.65
CA HIS A 110 2.92 -19.66 10.78
C HIS A 110 3.12 -18.14 10.59
N VAL A 111 3.43 -17.71 9.36
CA VAL A 111 3.52 -16.28 9.01
C VAL A 111 2.14 -15.63 9.01
N ILE A 112 1.11 -16.33 8.51
CA ILE A 112 -0.27 -15.82 8.52
C ILE A 112 -0.77 -15.61 9.95
N ALA A 113 -0.52 -16.55 10.87
CA ALA A 113 -0.82 -16.41 12.28
C ALA A 113 -0.10 -15.20 12.92
N ALA A 114 1.21 -15.05 12.65
CA ALA A 114 1.98 -13.91 13.15
C ALA A 114 1.49 -12.56 12.58
N LYS A 115 0.98 -12.51 11.33
CA LYS A 115 0.35 -11.30 10.78
C LYS A 115 -0.92 -10.93 11.55
N ALA A 116 -1.76 -11.90 11.91
CA ALA A 116 -2.97 -11.65 12.67
C ALA A 116 -2.68 -11.00 14.04
N VAL A 117 -1.62 -11.46 14.72
CA VAL A 117 -1.13 -10.83 15.97
C VAL A 117 -0.70 -9.38 15.72
N ALA A 118 0.13 -9.15 14.69
CA ALA A 118 0.59 -7.79 14.36
C ALA A 118 -0.55 -6.84 13.97
N PHE A 119 -1.58 -7.34 13.27
CA PHE A 119 -2.75 -6.53 12.91
C PHE A 119 -3.58 -6.18 14.14
N LYS A 120 -3.71 -7.10 15.11
CA LYS A 120 -4.35 -6.80 16.40
C LYS A 120 -3.58 -5.72 17.16
N GLU A 121 -2.24 -5.76 17.18
CA GLU A 121 -1.43 -4.68 17.76
C GLU A 121 -1.65 -3.35 17.02
N ALA A 122 -1.71 -3.37 15.69
CA ALA A 122 -1.89 -2.17 14.88
C ALA A 122 -3.22 -1.44 15.12
N LEU A 123 -4.23 -2.13 15.69
CA LEU A 123 -5.51 -1.54 16.09
C LEU A 123 -5.47 -0.86 17.47
N SER A 124 -4.37 -0.96 18.23
CA SER A 124 -4.29 -0.40 19.57
C SER A 124 -3.92 1.10 19.59
N ASN A 125 -4.38 1.81 20.62
CA ASN A 125 -3.99 3.21 20.85
C ASN A 125 -2.48 3.37 21.13
N GLU A 126 -1.83 2.33 21.66
CA GLU A 126 -0.39 2.32 21.89
C GLU A 126 0.36 2.30 20.57
N PHE A 127 -0.14 1.56 19.57
CA PHE A 127 0.43 1.58 18.22
C PHE A 127 0.30 2.95 17.57
N VAL A 128 -0.87 3.59 17.67
CA VAL A 128 -1.04 4.97 17.17
C VAL A 128 -0.07 5.93 17.85
N SER A 129 0.11 5.81 19.17
CA SER A 129 1.07 6.62 19.94
C SER A 129 2.52 6.36 19.50
N TYR A 130 2.88 5.10 19.25
CA TYR A 130 4.18 4.73 18.69
C TYR A 130 4.41 5.37 17.32
N GLN A 131 3.43 5.35 16.41
CA GLN A 131 3.56 5.95 15.08
C GLN A 131 3.69 7.48 15.14
N LYS A 132 2.98 8.17 16.05
CA LYS A 132 3.19 9.60 16.30
C LYS A 132 4.64 9.89 16.70
N GLN A 133 5.21 9.04 17.55
CA GLN A 133 6.61 9.18 17.99
C GLN A 133 7.60 8.93 16.84
N VAL A 134 7.30 8.01 15.92
CA VAL A 134 8.11 7.78 14.71
C VAL A 134 8.19 9.05 13.87
N ILE A 135 7.06 9.71 13.61
CA ILE A 135 7.02 10.99 12.87
C ILE A 135 7.82 12.07 13.63
N ALA A 136 7.58 12.23 14.93
CA ALA A 136 8.25 13.26 15.73
C ALA A 136 9.78 13.11 15.76
N LYS A 137 10.29 11.86 15.70
CA LYS A 137 11.74 11.57 15.66
C LYS A 137 12.36 11.73 14.26
N GLN A 138 11.56 11.86 13.21
CA GLN A 138 12.05 12.08 11.84
C GLN A 138 12.37 13.55 11.52
N ASN A 139 12.13 14.48 12.45
CA ASN A 139 12.49 15.88 12.29
C ASN A 139 14.02 16.06 12.14
N ILE A 140 14.48 16.08 10.88
CA ILE A 140 15.65 16.81 10.40
C ILE A 140 15.19 18.23 10.10
#